data_AF-A0A955R9M9-F1
#
_entry.id   AF-A0A955R9M9-F1
#
_cell.length_a   1.000
_cell.length_b   1.000
_cell.length_c   1.000
_cell.angle_alpha   90.00
_cell.angle_beta   90.00
_cell.angle_gamma   90.00
#
_symmetry.space_group_name_H-M   'P 1'
#
loop_
_entity.id
_entity.type
_entity.pdbx_description
1 polymer ?
#
loop_
_entity_poly.entity_id
_entity_poly.type
_entity_poly.pdbx_seq_one_letter_code
_entity_poly.pdbx_strand_id
1 'polypeptide(L)'
;MQTPPQIAFHGFEPSEALKLLIDHRLAQLERFHPRITTARVAVELPHRHHHKGNHWHVKLMVDLPGTEIVVNRESEKGERHKDPGPAIRDAFDAARRQLLDHARRNEHGHAPAHAEPETARVIAVGGDHGFLATAEGHQLYFHANAVLDHRFDDLTPGTPVTYVEEDGVEGPQASTVRVLR
;
A
#
# COMPACT_ATOMS: atom_id res chain seq x y z
N MET A 1 8.62 -2.55 -15.44
CA MET A 1 8.09 -3.90 -15.63
C MET A 1 8.45 -4.35 -17.03
N GLN A 2 8.59 -5.65 -17.26
CA GLN A 2 8.92 -6.16 -18.59
C GLN A 2 7.69 -6.26 -19.50
N THR A 3 6.51 -6.49 -18.90
CA THR A 3 5.21 -6.51 -19.58
C THR A 3 4.34 -5.37 -19.04
N PRO A 4 3.59 -4.65 -19.90
CA PRO A 4 2.67 -3.63 -19.44
C PRO A 4 1.63 -4.21 -18.48
N PRO A 5 1.26 -3.46 -17.41
CA PRO A 5 0.29 -3.92 -16.45
C PRO A 5 -1.11 -4.04 -17.08
N GLN A 6 -1.90 -4.99 -16.62
CA GLN A 6 -3.27 -5.22 -17.09
C GLN A 6 -4.25 -4.67 -16.06
N ILE A 7 -5.16 -3.79 -16.49
CA ILE A 7 -6.16 -3.17 -15.62
C ILE A 7 -7.55 -3.55 -16.14
N ALA A 8 -8.36 -4.19 -15.30
CA ALA A 8 -9.71 -4.62 -15.61
C ALA A 8 -10.71 -4.02 -14.62
N PHE A 9 -11.85 -3.57 -15.13
CA PHE A 9 -12.96 -3.02 -14.34
C PHE A 9 -14.22 -3.83 -14.63
N HIS A 10 -14.93 -4.26 -13.58
CA HIS A 10 -16.15 -5.05 -13.72
C HIS A 10 -17.31 -4.44 -12.92
N GLY A 11 -18.47 -4.29 -13.56
CA GLY A 11 -19.69 -3.81 -12.91
C GLY A 11 -19.81 -2.29 -12.74
N PHE A 12 -18.88 -1.50 -13.28
CA PHE A 12 -18.94 -0.03 -13.27
C PHE A 12 -18.07 0.60 -14.38
N GLU A 13 -18.30 1.88 -14.67
CA GLU A 13 -17.40 2.68 -15.52
C GLU A 13 -16.33 3.38 -14.67
N PRO A 14 -15.02 3.17 -14.97
CA PRO A 14 -13.94 3.83 -14.25
C PRO A 14 -13.86 5.32 -14.61
N SER A 15 -13.69 6.17 -13.60
CA SER A 15 -13.35 7.57 -13.81
C SER A 15 -11.89 7.72 -14.24
N GLU A 16 -11.56 8.82 -14.91
CA GLU A 16 -10.19 9.13 -15.33
C GLU A 16 -9.24 9.26 -14.13
N ALA A 17 -9.71 9.88 -13.04
CA ALA A 17 -8.98 9.97 -11.77
C ALA A 17 -8.60 8.58 -11.21
N LEU A 18 -9.46 7.58 -11.39
CA LEU A 18 -9.21 6.22 -10.91
C LEU A 18 -8.13 5.51 -11.73
N LYS A 19 -8.15 5.69 -13.05
CA LYS A 19 -7.11 5.16 -13.94
C LYS A 19 -5.75 5.77 -13.60
N LEU A 20 -5.71 7.09 -13.46
CA LEU A 20 -4.49 7.82 -13.05
C LEU A 20 -3.98 7.35 -11.69
N LEU A 21 -4.87 7.11 -10.72
CA LEU A 21 -4.50 6.56 -9.42
C LEU A 21 -3.83 5.19 -9.55
N ILE A 22 -4.43 4.27 -10.33
CA ILE A 22 -3.88 2.92 -10.54
C ILE A 22 -2.54 2.98 -11.27
N ASP A 23 -2.44 3.79 -12.33
CA ASP A 23 -1.20 3.97 -13.10
C ASP A 23 -0.07 4.53 -12.22
N HIS A 24 -0.36 5.54 -11.41
CA HIS A 24 0.62 6.10 -10.46
C HIS A 24 1.06 5.04 -9.44
N ARG A 25 0.12 4.31 -8.84
CA ARG A 25 0.42 3.25 -7.87
C ARG A 25 1.22 2.10 -8.48
N LEU A 26 0.96 1.73 -9.74
CA LEU A 26 1.76 0.74 -10.48
C LEU A 26 3.19 1.24 -10.73
N ALA A 27 3.36 2.51 -11.12
CA ALA A 27 4.68 3.11 -11.30
C ALA A 27 5.46 3.15 -9.98
N GLN A 28 4.80 3.45 -8.86
CA GLN A 28 5.42 3.39 -7.53
C GLN A 28 5.85 1.97 -7.16
N LEU A 29 4.99 0.98 -7.41
CA LEU A 29 5.29 -0.43 -7.15
C LEU A 29 6.50 -0.91 -7.97
N GLU A 30 6.58 -0.49 -9.24
CA GLU A 30 7.71 -0.76 -10.13
C GLU A 30 9.01 -0.12 -9.62
N ARG A 31 8.98 1.17 -9.24
CA ARG A 31 10.14 1.87 -8.68
C ARG A 31 10.63 1.18 -7.40
N PHE A 32 9.69 0.72 -6.59
CA PHE A 32 9.98 0.06 -5.32
C PHE A 32 10.62 -1.32 -5.49
N HIS A 33 10.13 -2.11 -6.44
CA HIS A 33 10.64 -3.46 -6.68
C HIS A 33 10.88 -3.72 -8.19
N PRO A 34 12.05 -3.35 -8.73
CA PRO A 34 12.30 -3.38 -10.18
C PRO A 34 12.30 -4.79 -10.79
N ARG A 35 12.31 -5.85 -9.97
CA ARG A 35 12.16 -7.24 -10.45
C ARG A 35 10.72 -7.63 -10.79
N ILE A 36 9.73 -6.75 -10.65
CA ILE A 36 8.36 -7.05 -11.06
C ILE A 36 8.31 -7.22 -12.58
N THR A 37 7.83 -8.37 -13.04
CA THR A 37 7.71 -8.71 -14.46
C THR A 37 6.42 -8.18 -15.06
N THR A 38 5.30 -8.33 -14.35
CA THR A 38 3.99 -7.81 -14.71
C THR A 38 3.11 -7.63 -13.47
N ALA A 39 2.04 -6.86 -13.63
CA ALA A 39 1.01 -6.68 -12.61
C ALA A 39 -0.38 -6.71 -13.26
N ARG A 40 -1.35 -7.37 -12.61
CA ARG A 40 -2.75 -7.40 -13.00
C ARG A 40 -3.60 -6.82 -11.88
N VAL A 41 -4.41 -5.83 -12.23
CA VAL A 41 -5.33 -5.13 -11.32
C VAL A 41 -6.74 -5.40 -11.81
N ALA A 42 -7.59 -5.97 -10.96
CA ALA A 42 -9.01 -6.12 -11.22
C ALA A 42 -9.80 -5.39 -10.13
N VAL A 43 -10.69 -4.49 -10.53
CA VAL A 43 -11.60 -3.77 -9.63
C VAL A 43 -13.02 -4.16 -10.00
N GLU A 44 -13.74 -4.76 -9.06
CA GLU A 44 -15.07 -5.33 -9.29
C GLU A 44 -16.09 -4.73 -8.31
N LEU A 45 -17.26 -4.39 -8.84
CA LEU A 45 -18.44 -4.07 -8.06
C LEU A 45 -19.51 -5.15 -8.29
N PRO A 46 -19.68 -6.11 -7.36
CA PRO A 46 -20.70 -7.15 -7.52
C PRO A 46 -22.11 -6.55 -7.54
N HIS A 47 -22.89 -6.89 -8.57
CA HIS A 47 -24.27 -6.45 -8.69
C HIS A 47 -25.19 -7.19 -7.69
N ARG A 48 -25.73 -6.43 -6.73
CA ARG A 48 -27.05 -6.59 -6.09
C ARG A 48 -27.40 -8.01 -5.58
N HIS A 49 -26.86 -8.37 -4.40
CA HIS A 49 -27.50 -9.36 -3.53
C HIS A 49 -28.00 -8.69 -2.23
N HIS A 50 -29.32 -8.72 -2.03
CA HIS A 50 -30.10 -7.95 -1.06
C HIS A 50 -29.83 -8.22 0.44
N HIS A 51 -28.78 -8.96 0.83
CA HIS A 51 -28.58 -9.37 2.23
C HIS A 51 -27.14 -9.21 2.78
N LYS A 52 -26.12 -8.91 1.96
CA LYS A 52 -24.76 -8.56 2.39
C LYS A 52 -24.25 -7.44 1.48
N GLY A 53 -23.66 -6.40 2.05
CA GLY A 53 -23.44 -5.09 1.42
C GLY A 53 -22.75 -5.11 0.05
N ASN A 54 -22.99 -4.05 -0.74
CA ASN A 54 -22.23 -3.78 -1.96
C ASN A 54 -20.82 -3.33 -1.56
N HIS A 55 -19.86 -4.24 -1.58
CA HIS A 55 -18.45 -3.96 -1.29
C HIS A 55 -17.65 -3.93 -2.59
N TRP A 56 -16.67 -3.05 -2.67
CA TRP A 56 -15.69 -3.07 -3.74
C TRP A 56 -14.73 -4.23 -3.53
N HIS A 57 -14.50 -5.02 -4.56
CA HIS A 57 -13.52 -6.09 -4.56
C HIS A 57 -12.34 -5.70 -5.45
N VAL A 58 -11.16 -5.59 -4.86
CA VAL A 58 -9.93 -5.28 -5.58
C VAL A 58 -9.00 -6.48 -5.48
N LYS A 59 -8.61 -6.99 -6.64
CA LYS A 59 -7.63 -8.05 -6.79
C LYS A 59 -6.39 -7.50 -7.49
N LEU A 60 -5.27 -7.56 -6.80
CA LEU A 60 -3.96 -7.18 -7.33
C LEU A 60 -3.07 -8.42 -7.35
N MET A 61 -2.53 -8.72 -8.53
CA MET A 61 -1.64 -9.83 -8.79
C MET A 61 -0.33 -9.27 -9.33
N VAL A 62 0.78 -9.58 -8.68
CA VAL A 62 2.10 -9.05 -9.01
C VAL A 62 3.01 -10.24 -9.28
N ASP A 63 3.49 -10.34 -10.51
CA ASP A 63 4.34 -11.43 -10.97
C ASP A 63 5.82 -11.06 -10.82
N LEU A 64 6.57 -11.91 -10.14
CA LEU A 64 8.02 -11.87 -10.03
C LEU A 64 8.63 -13.11 -10.70
N PRO A 65 9.92 -13.08 -11.05
CA PRO A 65 10.61 -14.27 -11.54
C PRO A 65 10.56 -15.38 -10.48
N GLY A 66 9.78 -16.43 -10.74
CA GLY A 66 9.65 -17.59 -9.86
C GLY A 66 8.68 -17.44 -8.68
N THR A 67 7.90 -16.35 -8.58
CA THR A 67 6.84 -16.21 -7.57
C THR A 67 5.76 -15.24 -8.03
N GLU A 68 4.52 -15.50 -7.64
CA GLU A 68 3.39 -14.59 -7.81
C GLU A 68 2.89 -14.13 -6.43
N ILE A 69 2.61 -12.83 -6.30
CA ILE A 69 2.01 -12.23 -5.11
C ILE A 69 0.56 -11.88 -5.45
N VAL A 70 -0.39 -12.44 -4.72
CA VAL A 70 -1.82 -12.19 -4.92
C VAL A 70 -2.40 -11.53 -3.68
N VAL A 71 -3.00 -10.37 -3.89
CA VAL A 71 -3.69 -9.58 -2.88
C VAL A 71 -5.15 -9.46 -3.27
N ASN A 72 -6.03 -9.86 -2.36
CA ASN A 72 -7.45 -9.62 -2.45
C ASN A 72 -7.85 -8.69 -1.29
N ARG A 73 -8.55 -7.60 -1.61
CA ARG A 73 -9.10 -6.65 -0.64
C ARG A 73 -10.57 -6.40 -0.95
N GLU A 74 -11.37 -6.39 0.11
CA GLU A 74 -12.78 -6.02 0.08
C GLU A 74 -12.94 -4.75 0.93
N SER A 75 -13.73 -3.78 0.46
CA SER A 75 -14.01 -2.57 1.25
C SER A 75 -14.80 -2.91 2.52
N GLU A 76 -14.44 -2.37 3.68
CA GLU A 76 -15.07 -2.71 4.95
C GLU A 76 -16.58 -2.36 5.04
N LYS A 77 -17.28 -3.03 5.97
CA LYS A 77 -18.69 -2.78 6.30
C LYS A 77 -18.88 -1.45 7.01
N GLY A 78 -19.21 -0.42 6.24
CA GLY A 78 -19.69 0.85 6.79
C GLY A 78 -19.71 1.97 5.77
N GLU A 79 -18.80 1.94 4.80
CA GLU A 79 -18.67 3.00 3.83
C GLU A 79 -19.51 2.73 2.58
N ARG A 80 -20.81 3.03 2.71
CA ARG A 80 -21.71 3.19 1.55
C ARG A 80 -21.33 4.44 0.74
N HIS A 81 -20.12 4.53 0.19
CA HIS A 81 -19.74 5.68 -0.62
C HIS A 81 -19.07 5.22 -1.92
N LYS A 82 -19.39 5.95 -2.99
CA LYS A 82 -19.34 5.54 -4.39
C LYS A 82 -17.93 5.35 -4.98
N ASP A 83 -16.89 5.34 -4.15
CA ASP A 83 -15.50 5.46 -4.59
C ASP A 83 -14.68 4.18 -4.31
N PRO A 84 -14.16 3.50 -5.36
CA PRO A 84 -13.22 2.38 -5.22
C PRO A 84 -11.81 2.80 -4.76
N GLY A 85 -11.51 4.10 -4.70
CA GLY A 85 -10.20 4.64 -4.35
C GLY A 85 -9.57 4.05 -3.08
N PRO A 86 -10.25 4.04 -1.91
CA PRO A 86 -9.71 3.46 -0.68
C PRO A 86 -9.32 1.98 -0.82
N ALA A 87 -10.22 1.15 -1.36
CA ALA A 87 -9.95 -0.28 -1.55
C ALA A 87 -8.77 -0.54 -2.49
N ILE A 88 -8.57 0.31 -3.50
CA ILE A 88 -7.41 0.26 -4.38
C ILE A 88 -6.14 0.59 -3.61
N ARG A 89 -6.12 1.69 -2.84
CA ARG A 89 -4.97 2.07 -2.02
C ARG A 89 -4.57 0.93 -1.08
N ASP A 90 -5.55 0.34 -0.39
CA ASP A 90 -5.33 -0.79 0.53
C ASP A 90 -4.75 -2.02 -0.17
N ALA A 91 -5.21 -2.31 -1.39
CA ALA A 91 -4.70 -3.44 -2.18
C ALA A 91 -3.23 -3.22 -2.59
N PHE A 92 -2.89 -2.03 -3.07
CA PHE A 92 -1.52 -1.69 -3.44
C PHE A 92 -0.58 -1.67 -2.24
N ASP A 93 -1.02 -1.12 -1.10
CA ASP A 93 -0.23 -1.07 0.14
C ASP A 93 0.01 -2.49 0.68
N ALA A 94 -1.01 -3.35 0.63
CA ALA A 94 -0.87 -4.75 1.00
C ALA A 94 0.08 -5.52 0.06
N ALA A 95 0.07 -5.24 -1.24
CA ALA A 95 1.00 -5.86 -2.19
C ALA A 95 2.44 -5.43 -1.93
N ARG A 96 2.66 -4.13 -1.65
CA ARG A 96 3.96 -3.60 -1.26
C ARG A 96 4.50 -4.29 -0.01
N ARG A 97 3.66 -4.52 1.00
CA ARG A 97 4.04 -5.27 2.20
C ARG A 97 4.42 -6.72 1.88
N GLN A 98 3.61 -7.43 1.10
CA GLN A 98 3.93 -8.81 0.73
C GLN A 98 5.22 -8.91 -0.10
N LEU A 99 5.49 -7.93 -0.97
CA LEU A 99 6.76 -7.79 -1.68
C LEU A 99 7.93 -7.59 -0.73
N LEU A 100 7.79 -6.71 0.27
CA LEU A 100 8.80 -6.51 1.32
C LEU A 100 9.07 -7.77 2.13
N ASP A 101 8.02 -8.48 2.56
CA ASP A 101 8.15 -9.70 3.34
C ASP A 101 8.73 -10.85 2.50
N HIS A 102 8.44 -10.88 1.20
CA HIS A 102 9.04 -11.82 0.25
C HIS A 102 10.51 -11.50 -0.01
N ALA A 103 10.83 -10.22 -0.25
CA ALA A 103 12.17 -9.71 -0.39
C ALA A 103 13.01 -10.10 0.84
N ARG A 104 12.56 -9.79 2.06
CA ARG A 104 13.25 -10.18 3.30
C ARG A 104 13.48 -11.68 3.46
N ARG A 105 12.50 -12.52 3.11
CA ARG A 105 12.64 -13.98 3.19
C ARG A 105 13.62 -14.54 2.17
N ASN A 106 13.77 -13.87 1.04
CA ASN A 106 14.68 -14.25 -0.04
C ASN A 106 16.03 -13.50 0.00
N GLU A 107 16.13 -12.43 0.80
CA GLU A 107 17.29 -11.56 0.96
C GLU A 107 18.22 -12.00 2.10
N HIS A 108 18.80 -13.19 1.96
CA HIS A 108 20.23 -13.34 2.27
C HIS A 108 21.13 -12.69 1.18
N GLY A 109 20.55 -11.87 0.31
CA GLY A 109 21.26 -11.04 -0.64
C GLY A 109 20.35 -9.99 -1.28
N HIS A 110 20.67 -8.72 -1.03
CA HIS A 110 20.25 -7.54 -1.79
C HIS A 110 18.93 -6.83 -1.40
N ALA A 111 18.97 -6.06 -0.31
CA ALA A 111 17.96 -5.05 0.01
C ALA A 111 17.79 -4.02 -1.12
N PRO A 112 16.58 -3.46 -1.33
CA PRO A 112 16.34 -2.44 -2.34
C PRO A 112 17.12 -1.16 -2.03
N ALA A 113 17.96 -0.74 -2.98
CA ALA A 113 18.59 0.57 -2.97
C ALA A 113 17.54 1.61 -3.38
N HIS A 114 17.12 2.47 -2.45
CA HIS A 114 16.91 3.91 -2.61
C HIS A 114 15.93 4.46 -1.57
N ALA A 115 16.50 4.83 -0.41
CA ALA A 115 16.20 5.96 0.45
C ALA A 115 16.92 5.68 1.77
N GLU A 116 17.73 6.61 2.26
CA GLU A 116 18.34 6.42 3.58
C GLU A 116 17.24 6.49 4.63
N PRO A 117 17.10 5.47 5.50
CA PRO A 117 16.08 5.49 6.54
C PRO A 117 16.35 6.64 7.51
N GLU A 118 15.47 7.63 7.53
CA GLU A 118 15.52 8.77 8.44
C GLU A 118 14.85 8.42 9.78
N THR A 119 15.14 9.18 10.83
CA THR A 119 14.56 8.94 12.17
C THR A 119 13.42 9.92 12.44
N ALA A 120 12.33 9.40 12.98
CA ALA A 120 11.19 10.19 13.44
C ALA A 120 10.62 9.63 14.75
N ARG A 121 9.64 10.35 15.32
CA ARG A 121 8.87 9.88 16.46
C ARG A 121 7.39 9.80 16.11
N VAL A 122 6.73 8.74 16.55
CA VAL A 122 5.27 8.65 16.49
C VAL A 122 4.67 9.77 17.34
N ILE A 123 3.73 10.54 16.81
CA ILE A 123 3.01 11.58 17.56
C ILE A 123 1.54 11.24 17.76
N ALA A 124 0.95 10.45 16.85
CA ALA A 124 -0.42 9.97 16.95
C ALA A 124 -0.56 8.63 16.23
N VAL A 125 -1.41 7.78 16.78
CA VAL A 125 -1.84 6.50 16.18
C VAL A 125 -3.32 6.36 16.49
N GLY A 126 -4.12 5.97 15.51
CA GLY A 126 -5.54 5.68 15.71
C GLY A 126 -6.09 5.01 14.46
N GLY A 127 -7.07 4.12 14.61
CA GLY A 127 -7.53 3.30 13.49
C GLY A 127 -6.40 2.44 12.92
N ASP A 128 -6.25 2.43 11.61
CA ASP A 128 -5.17 1.82 10.83
C ASP A 128 -4.13 2.84 10.33
N HIS A 129 -3.97 3.97 11.02
CA HIS A 129 -3.16 5.09 10.56
C HIS A 129 -2.49 5.84 11.71
N GLY A 130 -1.47 6.64 11.36
CA GLY A 130 -0.71 7.40 12.33
C GLY A 130 0.10 8.53 11.71
N PHE A 131 0.75 9.29 12.58
CA PHE A 131 1.57 10.42 12.21
C PHE A 131 2.93 10.36 12.91
N LEU A 132 3.96 10.71 12.16
CA LEU A 132 5.33 10.87 12.62
C LEU A 132 5.69 12.36 12.68
N ALA A 133 6.50 12.74 13.66
CA ALA A 133 7.24 13.99 13.65
C ALA A 133 8.67 13.72 13.19
N THR A 134 9.06 14.32 12.07
CA THR A 134 10.44 14.27 11.55
C THR A 134 11.36 15.14 12.42
N ALA A 135 12.68 14.98 12.26
CA ALA A 135 13.65 15.83 12.94
C ALA A 135 13.52 17.32 12.55
N GLU A 136 13.00 17.60 11.35
CA GLU A 136 12.74 18.95 10.84
C GLU A 136 11.43 19.56 11.36
N GLY A 137 10.66 18.80 12.17
CA GLY A 137 9.40 19.27 12.75
C GLY A 137 8.19 19.14 11.82
N HIS A 138 8.34 18.44 10.69
CA HIS A 138 7.21 18.15 9.80
C HIS A 138 6.41 16.96 10.31
N GLN A 139 5.09 17.02 10.09
CA GLN A 139 4.19 15.91 10.35
C GLN A 139 4.07 15.05 9.09
N LEU A 140 4.46 13.79 9.20
CA LEU A 140 4.42 12.83 8.10
C LEU A 140 3.38 11.75 8.40
N TYR A 141 2.44 11.57 7.47
CA TYR A 141 1.40 10.55 7.58
C TYR A 141 1.97 9.15 7.33
N PHE A 142 1.46 8.13 8.03
CA PHE A 142 1.75 6.73 7.72
C PHE A 142 0.53 5.84 7.95
N HIS A 143 0.39 4.81 7.13
CA HIS A 143 -0.63 3.77 7.32
C HIS A 143 -0.07 2.60 8.15
N ALA A 144 -0.91 1.82 8.82
CA ALA A 144 -0.53 0.61 9.54
C ALA A 144 0.19 -0.40 8.65
N ASN A 145 -0.12 -0.37 7.35
CA ASN A 145 0.53 -1.17 6.31
C ASN A 145 2.01 -0.80 6.11
N ALA A 146 2.39 0.45 6.39
CA ALA A 146 3.78 0.91 6.33
C ALA A 146 4.61 0.40 7.51
N VAL A 147 3.98 -0.05 8.61
CA VAL A 147 4.68 -0.55 9.80
C VAL A 147 5.13 -1.99 9.61
N LEU A 148 6.44 -2.17 9.67
CA LEU A 148 7.09 -3.45 9.49
C LEU A 148 6.92 -4.36 10.71
N ASP A 149 7.08 -5.67 10.49
CA ASP A 149 7.08 -6.71 11.55
C ASP A 149 5.77 -6.81 12.35
N HIS A 150 4.66 -6.34 11.77
CA HIS A 150 3.33 -6.35 12.39
C HIS A 150 3.26 -5.58 13.72
N ARG A 151 4.15 -4.60 13.93
CA ARG A 151 4.23 -3.84 15.19
C ARG A 151 3.40 -2.55 15.22
N PHE A 152 2.35 -2.46 14.42
CA PHE A 152 1.50 -1.27 14.46
C PHE A 152 0.82 -1.12 15.82
N ASP A 153 0.32 -2.22 16.39
CA ASP A 153 -0.35 -2.25 17.69
C ASP A 153 0.58 -1.88 18.86
N ASP A 154 1.89 -1.98 18.65
CA ASP A 154 2.92 -1.60 19.62
C ASP A 154 3.28 -0.11 19.55
N LEU A 155 2.81 0.62 18.52
CA LEU A 155 3.15 2.03 18.35
C LEU A 155 2.35 2.90 19.31
N THR A 156 3.09 3.68 20.08
CA THR A 156 2.52 4.70 20.97
C THR A 156 3.17 6.05 20.70
N PRO A 157 2.48 7.17 20.98
CA PRO A 157 3.10 8.49 20.90
C PRO A 157 4.42 8.54 21.70
N GLY A 158 5.49 9.00 21.04
CA GLY A 158 6.85 9.03 21.56
C GLY A 158 7.76 7.90 21.05
N THR A 159 7.20 6.84 20.44
CA THR A 159 7.98 5.70 19.93
C THR A 159 8.96 6.17 18.84
N PRO A 160 10.28 5.95 18.99
CA PRO A 160 11.25 6.27 17.96
C PRO A 160 11.15 5.24 16.84
N VAL A 161 11.16 5.71 15.60
CA VAL A 161 11.08 4.88 14.41
C VAL A 161 12.07 5.35 13.36
N THR A 162 12.52 4.45 12.49
CA THR A 162 13.06 4.84 11.20
C THR A 162 11.96 4.83 10.16
N TYR A 163 12.00 5.76 9.21
CA TYR A 163 11.07 5.81 8.11
C TYR A 163 11.74 6.03 6.75
N VAL A 164 10.98 5.73 5.70
CA VAL A 164 11.29 6.12 4.32
C VAL A 164 10.13 6.95 3.80
N GLU A 165 10.40 8.19 3.41
CA GLU A 165 9.43 9.07 2.78
C GLU A 165 9.19 8.68 1.32
N GLU A 166 7.94 8.80 0.88
CA GLU A 166 7.54 8.70 -0.53
C GLU A 166 6.44 9.72 -0.85
N ASP A 167 6.31 10.05 -2.14
CA ASP A 167 5.20 10.87 -2.63
C ASP A 167 3.89 10.08 -2.54
N GLY A 168 2.98 10.49 -1.66
CA GLY A 168 1.61 9.97 -1.57
C GLY A 168 0.62 10.76 -2.43
N VAL A 169 -0.60 10.22 -2.57
CA VAL A 169 -1.69 10.86 -3.33
C VAL A 169 -2.11 12.20 -2.70
N GLU A 170 -2.03 12.31 -1.37
CA GLU A 170 -2.39 13.50 -0.60
C GLU A 170 -1.17 14.31 -0.15
N GLY A 171 0.01 13.96 -0.65
CA GLY A 171 1.29 14.56 -0.26
C GLY A 171 2.26 13.53 0.31
N PRO A 172 3.44 13.98 0.78
CA PRO A 172 4.49 13.12 1.30
C PRO A 172 3.97 12.23 2.46
N GLN A 173 4.34 10.96 2.43
CA GLN A 173 3.96 9.97 3.45
C GLN A 173 5.11 9.02 3.76
N ALA A 174 5.08 8.40 4.93
CA ALA A 174 6.01 7.34 5.28
C ALA A 174 5.54 6.02 4.66
N SER A 175 6.34 5.53 3.71
CA SER A 175 6.13 4.25 3.03
C SER A 175 6.55 3.06 3.90
N THR A 176 7.51 3.29 4.79
CA THR A 176 8.14 2.25 5.60
C THR A 176 8.35 2.83 6.99
N VAL A 177 7.93 2.12 8.02
CA VAL A 177 8.09 2.53 9.42
C VAL A 177 8.60 1.33 10.20
N ARG A 178 9.72 1.51 10.91
CA ARG A 178 10.34 0.46 11.73
C ARG A 178 10.64 1.01 13.10
N VAL A 179 10.20 0.31 14.14
CA VAL A 179 10.51 0.68 15.52
C VAL A 179 12.02 0.57 15.78
N LEU A 180 12.61 1.66 16.26
CA LEU A 180 13.97 1.66 16.80
C LEU A 180 13.91 1.09 18.22
N ARG A 181 14.70 0.04 18.46
CA ARG A 181 14.88 -0.57 19.78
C ARG A 181 16.09 0.02 20.49
#